data_AF-A0A940NI46-F1
#
_entry.id   AF-A0A940NI46-F1
#
_cell.length_a   1.000
_cell.length_b   1.000
_cell.length_c   1.000
_cell.angle_alpha   90.00
_cell.angle_beta   90.00
_cell.angle_gamma   90.00
#
_symmetry.space_group_name_H-M   'P 1'
#
loop_
_entity.id
_entity.type
_entity.pdbx_description
1 polymer ?
#
loop_
_entity_poly.entity_id
_entity_poly.type
_entity_poly.pdbx_seq_one_letter_code
_entity_poly.pdbx_strand_id
1 'polypeptide(L)'
;MMLIDTHRAISVATSALIALGANTLVTGNAHAELGGTMAAPQADVGSTRRVLPGSAVRVRTAVDAGGTTINEYATSNGLIFAYGWQGPTMPDLTQLLGPYAERYRTKAAAQLDALGQLHASRVEQPDVIVETGGQMRSYVGRAWLPAAVPAGVSLSDLN
;
A
#
# COMPACT_ATOMS: atom_id res chain seq x y z
N MET A 1 27.11 26.15 -71.58
CA MET A 1 27.88 26.62 -70.41
C MET A 1 26.98 26.51 -69.20
N MET A 2 27.39 25.67 -68.24
CA MET A 2 26.87 25.47 -66.88
C MET A 2 25.48 24.82 -66.63
N LEU A 3 25.58 23.69 -65.91
CA LEU A 3 24.54 22.92 -65.21
C LEU A 3 23.72 23.79 -64.24
N ILE A 4 22.51 23.33 -63.91
CA ILE A 4 22.15 22.94 -62.52
C ILE A 4 21.03 21.89 -62.57
N ASP A 5 21.34 20.78 -61.91
CA ASP A 5 20.51 19.65 -61.50
C ASP A 5 19.43 20.09 -60.50
N THR A 6 18.19 19.57 -60.61
CA THR A 6 17.34 19.40 -59.43
C THR A 6 16.31 18.29 -59.65
N HIS A 7 16.61 17.12 -59.08
CA HIS A 7 15.77 15.95 -59.04
C HIS A 7 14.68 16.05 -57.96
N ARG A 8 13.44 15.74 -58.37
CA ARG A 8 12.36 15.01 -57.67
C ARG A 8 11.75 15.64 -56.41
N ALA A 9 10.42 15.82 -56.45
CA ALA A 9 9.51 15.13 -55.54
C ALA A 9 8.06 15.31 -56.02
N ILE A 10 7.49 14.23 -56.56
CA ILE A 10 6.06 14.10 -56.86
C ILE A 10 5.36 13.83 -55.54
N SER A 11 4.45 14.72 -55.16
CA SER A 11 3.58 14.59 -54.00
C SER A 11 2.45 13.61 -54.31
N VAL A 12 2.41 12.45 -53.66
CA VAL A 12 1.20 11.61 -53.61
C VAL A 12 1.04 11.10 -52.18
N ALA A 13 0.02 11.64 -51.52
CA ALA A 13 -0.47 11.18 -50.23
C ALA A 13 -1.25 9.87 -50.43
N THR A 14 -0.85 8.82 -49.72
CA THR A 14 -1.69 7.65 -49.47
C THR A 14 -1.54 7.27 -48.01
N SER A 15 -2.47 7.76 -47.21
CA SER A 15 -2.62 7.45 -45.79
C SER A 15 -3.03 5.98 -45.64
N ALA A 16 -2.15 5.16 -45.06
CA ALA A 16 -2.51 3.82 -44.60
C ALA A 16 -2.80 3.87 -43.09
N LEU A 17 -4.07 3.68 -42.74
CA LEU A 17 -4.57 3.57 -41.36
C LEU A 17 -4.00 2.30 -40.71
N ILE A 18 -3.03 2.45 -39.81
CA ILE A 18 -2.66 1.39 -38.87
C ILE A 18 -3.54 1.58 -37.64
N ALA A 19 -4.53 0.72 -37.48
CA ALA A 19 -5.38 0.68 -36.30
C ALA A 19 -4.55 0.30 -35.07
N LEU A 20 -4.14 1.30 -34.28
CA LEU A 20 -3.65 1.07 -32.93
C LEU A 20 -4.84 0.61 -32.07
N GLY A 21 -4.89 -0.70 -31.79
CA GLY A 21 -5.70 -1.24 -30.70
C GLY A 21 -5.14 -0.74 -29.37
N ALA A 22 -5.64 0.39 -28.89
CA ALA A 22 -5.40 0.86 -27.54
C ALA A 22 -6.16 -0.06 -26.58
N ASN A 23 -5.51 -1.13 -26.14
CA ASN A 23 -5.98 -1.93 -25.02
C ASN A 23 -5.86 -1.03 -23.79
N THR A 24 -6.92 -0.29 -23.45
CA THR A 24 -7.00 0.45 -22.19
C THR A 24 -7.04 -0.56 -21.07
N LEU A 25 -5.85 -0.98 -20.60
CA LEU A 25 -5.73 -1.63 -19.32
C LEU A 25 -6.33 -0.66 -18.31
N VAL A 26 -7.49 -1.03 -17.78
CA VAL A 26 -8.03 -0.46 -16.57
C VAL A 26 -6.99 -0.75 -15.50
N THR A 27 -6.07 0.20 -15.29
CA THR A 27 -5.23 0.26 -14.10
C THR A 27 -6.19 0.45 -12.94
N GLY A 28 -6.67 -0.66 -12.38
CA GLY A 28 -7.26 -0.66 -11.05
C GLY A 28 -6.23 -0.02 -10.13
N ASN A 29 -6.62 1.07 -9.46
CA ASN A 29 -5.72 1.82 -8.61
C ASN A 29 -5.17 0.87 -7.53
N ALA A 30 -3.94 0.38 -7.73
CA ALA A 30 -3.23 -0.40 -6.74
C ALA A 30 -2.75 0.57 -5.66
N HIS A 31 -3.66 0.92 -4.77
CA HIS A 31 -3.33 1.74 -3.61
C HIS A 31 -2.64 0.88 -2.57
N ALA A 32 -1.50 1.37 -2.08
CA ALA A 32 -0.82 0.84 -0.91
C ALA A 32 -1.56 1.29 0.35
N GLU A 33 -2.80 0.82 0.47
CA GLU A 33 -3.69 1.07 1.60
C GLU A 33 -4.28 -0.27 2.06
N LEU A 34 -4.84 -0.27 3.28
CA LEU A 34 -5.43 -1.46 3.87
C LEU A 34 -6.66 -1.90 3.05
N GLY A 35 -6.68 -3.17 2.63
CA GLY A 35 -7.68 -3.70 1.70
C GLY A 35 -7.35 -3.44 0.23
N GLY A 36 -6.29 -2.70 -0.06
CA GLY A 36 -5.74 -2.49 -1.39
C GLY A 36 -4.94 -3.69 -1.91
N THR A 37 -4.23 -3.49 -3.02
CA THR A 37 -3.45 -4.55 -3.67
C THR A 37 -1.98 -4.18 -3.73
N MET A 38 -1.14 -5.02 -3.11
CA MET A 38 0.30 -4.97 -3.24
C MET A 38 0.67 -5.37 -4.67
N ALA A 39 1.28 -4.44 -5.41
CA ALA A 39 1.79 -4.70 -6.75
C ALA A 39 2.68 -5.97 -6.77
N ALA A 40 2.71 -6.66 -7.92
CA ALA A 40 3.64 -7.75 -8.12
C ALA A 40 5.06 -7.26 -7.80
N PRO A 41 5.94 -8.12 -7.24
CA PRO A 41 7.31 -7.73 -7.01
C PRO A 41 7.92 -7.49 -8.39
N GLN A 42 8.04 -6.23 -8.80
CA GLN A 42 9.06 -5.85 -9.75
C GLN A 42 10.40 -6.10 -9.06
N ALA A 43 11.53 -6.04 -9.76
CA ALA A 43 12.86 -6.16 -9.14
C ALA A 43 13.18 -4.95 -8.22
N ASP A 44 12.26 -4.65 -7.32
CA ASP A 44 12.21 -3.58 -6.35
C ASP A 44 12.88 -4.05 -5.06
N VAL A 45 13.76 -3.20 -4.57
CA VAL A 45 14.62 -3.45 -3.42
C VAL A 45 13.80 -3.19 -2.16
N GLY A 46 12.88 -4.10 -1.82
CA GLY A 46 12.05 -3.93 -0.60
C GLY A 46 10.93 -4.94 -0.37
N SER A 47 10.54 -5.72 -1.39
CA SER A 47 9.54 -6.77 -1.25
C SER A 47 10.18 -8.13 -0.96
N THR A 48 9.95 -8.67 0.23
CA THR A 48 10.39 -10.02 0.62
C THR A 48 9.18 -10.94 0.75
N ARG A 49 9.27 -12.17 0.23
CA ARG A 49 8.23 -13.17 0.47
C ARG A 49 8.52 -13.88 1.79
N ARG A 50 7.66 -13.71 2.79
CA ARG A 50 7.78 -14.38 4.08
C ARG A 50 6.77 -15.52 4.12
N VAL A 51 7.27 -16.75 4.16
CA VAL A 51 6.41 -17.91 4.36
C VAL A 51 6.15 -18.02 5.87
N LEU A 52 4.96 -17.64 6.30
CA LEU A 52 4.50 -17.87 7.67
C LEU A 52 3.90 -19.29 7.76
N PRO A 53 3.88 -19.91 8.95
CA PRO A 53 3.22 -21.18 9.14
C PRO A 53 1.75 -21.11 8.67
N GLY A 54 1.37 -21.92 7.68
CA GLY A 54 -0.02 -22.00 7.21
C GLY A 54 -0.43 -21.03 6.09
N SER A 55 0.38 -20.04 5.70
CA SER A 55 0.09 -19.17 4.54
C SER A 55 1.33 -18.46 3.98
N ALA A 56 1.44 -18.41 2.65
CA ALA A 56 2.48 -17.64 1.98
C ALA A 56 2.08 -16.15 1.93
N VAL A 57 2.61 -15.36 2.86
CA VAL A 57 2.41 -13.91 2.94
C VAL A 57 3.55 -13.20 2.20
N ARG A 58 3.26 -12.02 1.67
CA ARG A 58 4.24 -11.11 1.08
C ARG A 58 4.42 -9.95 2.04
N VAL A 59 5.67 -9.60 2.32
CA VAL A 59 6.01 -8.49 3.22
C VAL A 59 6.82 -7.47 2.44
N ARG A 60 6.37 -6.22 2.43
CA ARG A 60 7.12 -5.11 1.84
C ARG A 60 7.48 -4.13 2.93
N THR A 61 8.77 -3.82 3.06
CA THR A 61 9.25 -2.89 4.07
C THR A 61 9.65 -1.58 3.40
N ALA A 62 9.19 -0.47 3.95
CA ALA A 62 9.58 0.87 3.55
C ALA A 62 9.92 1.72 4.78
N VAL A 63 10.72 2.75 4.60
CA VAL A 63 11.01 3.73 5.66
C VAL A 63 10.46 5.07 5.20
N ASP A 64 9.62 5.69 6.01
CA ASP A 64 9.06 7.01 5.71
C ASP A 64 10.08 8.14 5.93
N ALA A 65 9.73 9.37 5.54
CA ALA A 65 10.59 10.53 5.73
C ALA A 65 10.89 10.85 7.21
N GLY A 66 10.09 10.33 8.14
CA GLY A 66 10.28 10.46 9.58
C GLY A 66 11.21 9.39 10.17
N GLY A 67 11.70 8.44 9.37
CA GLY A 67 12.54 7.34 9.84
C GLY A 67 11.74 6.20 10.47
N THR A 68 10.44 6.12 10.19
CA THR A 68 9.57 5.04 10.65
C THR A 68 9.56 3.91 9.63
N THR A 69 9.93 2.73 10.08
CA THR A 69 9.84 1.51 9.30
C THR A 69 8.38 1.07 9.26
N ILE A 70 7.86 0.85 8.06
CA ILE A 70 6.51 0.39 7.78
C ILE A 70 6.61 -0.95 7.07
N ASN A 71 6.05 -1.99 7.68
CA ASN A 71 5.92 -3.33 7.13
C ASN A 71 4.50 -3.53 6.60
N GLU A 72 4.37 -3.68 5.30
CA GLU A 72 3.10 -4.00 4.63
C GLU A 72 2.98 -5.50 4.42
N TYR A 73 1.87 -6.09 4.87
CA TYR A 73 1.59 -7.52 4.76
C TYR A 73 0.45 -7.76 3.79
N ALA A 74 0.73 -8.56 2.77
CA ALA A 74 -0.25 -8.97 1.77
C ALA A 74 -0.38 -10.49 1.66
N THR A 75 -1.59 -10.94 1.34
CA THR A 75 -1.84 -12.35 1.01
C THR A 75 -1.07 -12.75 -0.26
N SER A 76 -1.01 -14.05 -0.58
CA SER A 76 -0.42 -14.53 -1.84
C SER A 76 -1.03 -13.88 -3.08
N ASN A 77 -2.29 -13.48 -2.99
CA ASN A 77 -3.05 -12.85 -4.07
C ASN A 77 -2.83 -11.34 -4.15
N GLY A 78 -1.99 -10.78 -3.26
CA GLY A 78 -1.66 -9.36 -3.23
C GLY A 78 -2.57 -8.49 -2.37
N LEU A 79 -3.66 -9.03 -1.80
CA LEU A 79 -4.52 -8.25 -0.88
C LEU A 79 -3.73 -7.82 0.36
N ILE A 80 -3.57 -6.52 0.55
CA ILE A 80 -2.94 -5.94 1.74
C ILE A 80 -3.93 -6.06 2.90
N PHE A 81 -3.58 -6.88 3.89
CA PHE A 81 -4.47 -7.16 5.02
C PHE A 81 -3.95 -6.59 6.35
N ALA A 82 -2.67 -6.21 6.41
CA ALA A 82 -2.10 -5.60 7.60
C ALA A 82 -0.92 -4.66 7.29
N TYR A 83 -0.71 -3.72 8.20
CA TYR A 83 0.50 -2.90 8.32
C TYR A 83 1.06 -3.03 9.73
N GLY A 84 2.38 -3.12 9.85
CA GLY A 84 3.12 -2.93 11.09
C GLY A 84 4.02 -1.71 10.94
N TRP A 85 4.29 -0.99 12.03
CA TRP A 85 5.26 0.10 12.01
C TRP A 85 6.03 0.22 13.30
N GLN A 86 7.27 0.71 13.17
CA GLN A 86 8.16 1.00 14.26
C GLN A 86 9.07 2.17 13.90
N GLY A 87 9.13 3.18 14.76
CA GLY A 87 9.96 4.34 14.47
C GLY A 87 9.89 5.47 15.50
N PRO A 88 10.65 6.54 15.26
CA PRO A 88 10.66 7.72 16.12
C PRO A 88 9.44 8.61 15.90
N THR A 89 8.69 8.43 14.82
CA THR A 89 7.49 9.20 14.47
C THR A 89 6.29 8.28 14.25
N MET A 90 5.08 8.83 14.29
CA MET A 90 3.88 8.10 13.87
C MET A 90 3.77 8.19 12.33
N PRO A 91 3.52 7.08 11.61
CA PRO A 91 3.30 7.13 10.17
C PRO A 91 1.94 7.79 9.85
N ASP A 92 1.72 8.14 8.59
CA ASP A 92 0.42 8.66 8.14
C ASP A 92 -0.63 7.54 8.10
N LEU A 93 -1.33 7.34 9.22
CA LEU A 93 -2.42 6.36 9.34
C LEU A 93 -3.56 6.64 8.37
N THR A 94 -3.71 7.88 7.88
CA THR A 94 -4.71 8.20 6.85
C THR A 94 -4.43 7.45 5.56
N GLN A 95 -3.17 7.48 5.14
CA GLN A 95 -2.72 6.85 3.93
C GLN A 95 -2.73 5.32 4.07
N LEU A 96 -2.26 4.81 5.21
CA LEU A 96 -2.20 3.36 5.44
C LEU A 96 -3.60 2.73 5.56
N LEU A 97 -4.54 3.40 6.22
CA LEU A 97 -5.89 2.86 6.44
C LEU A 97 -6.85 3.16 5.29
N GLY A 98 -6.57 4.18 4.47
CA GLY A 98 -7.41 4.57 3.34
C GLY A 98 -8.88 4.76 3.74
N PRO A 99 -9.82 3.95 3.21
CA PRO A 99 -11.26 4.07 3.49
C PRO A 99 -11.63 3.84 4.96
N TYR A 100 -10.75 3.21 5.76
CA TYR A 100 -10.98 2.95 7.18
C TYR A 100 -10.55 4.10 8.09
N ALA A 101 -9.81 5.09 7.56
CA ALA A 101 -9.18 6.15 8.34
C ALA A 101 -10.18 7.04 9.08
N GLU A 102 -11.30 7.40 8.44
CA GLU A 102 -12.32 8.26 9.07
C GLU A 102 -12.94 7.59 10.29
N ARG A 103 -13.42 6.35 10.13
CA ARG A 103 -14.04 5.58 11.21
C ARG A 103 -13.07 5.37 12.38
N TYR A 104 -11.80 5.07 12.07
CA TYR A 104 -10.74 4.99 13.07
C TYR A 104 -10.61 6.29 13.87
N ARG A 105 -10.53 7.46 13.22
CA ARG A 105 -10.40 8.74 13.93
C ARG A 105 -11.61 9.05 14.81
N THR A 106 -12.82 8.80 14.32
CA THR A 106 -14.04 9.01 15.11
C THR A 106 -14.05 8.15 16.37
N LYS A 107 -13.68 6.87 16.26
CA LYS A 107 -13.61 5.96 17.40
C LYS A 107 -12.46 6.31 18.35
N ALA A 108 -11.29 6.65 17.82
CA ALA A 108 -10.14 7.06 18.61
C ALA A 108 -10.44 8.32 19.44
N ALA A 109 -11.08 9.32 18.84
CA ALA A 109 -11.50 10.54 19.55
C ALA A 109 -12.52 10.23 20.66
N ALA A 110 -13.55 9.43 20.35
CA ALA A 110 -14.56 9.05 21.34
C ALA A 110 -13.97 8.24 22.52
N GLN A 111 -12.99 7.36 22.26
CA GLN A 111 -12.29 6.63 23.33
C GLN A 111 -11.41 7.55 24.18
N LEU A 112 -10.74 8.51 23.56
CA LEU A 112 -9.92 9.49 24.27
C LEU A 112 -10.78 10.33 25.24
N ASP A 113 -11.97 10.73 24.80
CA ASP A 113 -12.94 11.48 25.60
C ASP A 113 -13.55 10.64 26.74
N ALA A 114 -13.78 9.34 26.51
CA ALA A 114 -14.49 8.47 27.46
C ALA A 114 -13.60 7.86 28.55
N LEU A 115 -12.35 7.50 28.25
CA LEU A 115 -11.53 6.63 29.12
C LEU A 115 -10.20 7.25 29.54
N GLY A 116 -9.86 8.43 29.03
CA GLY A 116 -8.50 8.98 29.15
C GLY A 116 -7.46 8.12 28.41
N GLN A 117 -6.22 8.62 28.34
CA GLN A 117 -5.16 8.14 27.44
C GLN A 117 -4.82 6.64 27.50
N LEU A 118 -5.28 5.91 28.52
CA LEU A 118 -4.88 4.54 28.82
C LEU A 118 -5.45 3.47 27.86
N HIS A 119 -6.56 3.75 27.16
CA HIS A 119 -7.18 2.81 26.20
C HIS A 119 -7.07 3.26 24.73
N ALA A 120 -6.59 4.47 24.45
CA ALA A 120 -6.40 4.97 23.08
C ALA A 120 -5.35 4.18 22.29
N SER A 121 -4.59 3.32 22.97
CA SER A 121 -3.61 2.41 22.36
C SER A 121 -4.23 1.31 21.50
N ARG A 122 -5.54 1.02 21.63
CA ARG A 122 -6.20 0.01 20.79
C ARG A 122 -7.60 0.44 20.40
N VAL A 123 -7.78 0.69 19.12
CA VAL A 123 -9.06 1.04 18.52
C VAL A 123 -9.57 -0.19 17.77
N GLU A 124 -10.58 -0.85 18.34
CA GLU A 124 -11.22 -2.01 17.73
C GLU A 124 -12.47 -1.60 16.96
N GLN A 125 -12.55 -2.04 15.71
CA GLN A 125 -13.74 -1.95 14.89
C GLN A 125 -13.99 -3.29 14.19
N PRO A 126 -15.23 -3.56 13.73
CA PRO A 126 -15.56 -4.84 13.09
C PRO A 126 -14.76 -5.11 11.81
N ASP A 127 -14.37 -4.05 11.11
CA ASP A 127 -13.70 -4.07 9.82
C ASP A 127 -12.19 -3.85 9.91
N VAL A 128 -11.74 -3.04 10.88
CA VAL A 128 -10.32 -2.74 11.10
C VAL A 128 -9.99 -2.72 12.59
N ILE A 129 -8.86 -3.29 12.96
CA ILE A 129 -8.29 -3.10 14.30
C ILE A 129 -6.97 -2.37 14.16
N VAL A 130 -6.79 -1.34 14.97
CA VAL A 130 -5.55 -0.54 15.02
C VAL A 130 -5.03 -0.57 16.45
N GLU A 131 -3.80 -1.04 16.59
CA GLU A 131 -3.04 -0.98 17.83
C GLU A 131 -1.89 -0.01 17.66
N THR A 132 -1.78 0.96 18.56
CA THR A 132 -0.71 1.94 18.61
C THR A 132 -0.16 2.01 20.03
N GLY A 133 1.14 2.17 20.16
CA GLY A 133 1.78 2.26 21.46
C GLY A 133 3.22 2.72 21.34
N GLY A 134 3.96 2.44 22.41
CA GLY A 134 5.35 2.81 22.51
C GLY A 134 5.59 4.06 23.37
N GLN A 135 6.87 4.37 23.56
CA GLN A 135 7.31 5.53 24.32
C GLN A 135 7.50 6.74 23.40
N MET A 136 7.70 7.92 23.98
CA MET A 136 8.00 9.12 23.21
C MET A 136 9.25 8.87 22.34
N ARG A 137 9.11 8.97 21.01
CA ARG A 137 10.13 8.65 19.99
C ARG A 137 10.48 7.17 19.82
N SER A 138 9.61 6.28 20.26
CA SER A 138 9.66 4.86 19.97
C SER A 138 8.24 4.36 19.75
N TYR A 139 7.59 4.90 18.73
CA TYR A 139 6.26 4.50 18.33
C TYR A 139 6.32 3.11 17.72
N VAL A 140 5.38 2.26 18.13
CA VAL A 140 5.16 0.94 17.56
C VAL A 140 3.67 0.75 17.39
N GLY A 141 3.27 0.08 16.34
CA GLY A 141 1.87 -0.21 16.13
C GLY A 141 1.65 -1.13 14.96
N ARG A 142 0.40 -1.54 14.82
CA ARG A 142 -0.07 -2.37 13.72
C ARG A 142 -1.54 -2.11 13.46
N ALA A 143 -1.93 -2.25 12.21
CA ALA A 143 -3.31 -2.21 11.77
C ALA A 143 -3.59 -3.44 10.92
N TRP A 144 -4.76 -4.07 11.08
CA TRP A 144 -5.13 -5.21 10.24
C TRP A 144 -6.64 -5.30 10.05
N LEU A 145 -7.03 -6.00 8.98
CA LEU A 145 -8.41 -6.38 8.70
C LEU A 145 -8.68 -7.76 9.33
N PRO A 146 -9.52 -7.87 10.37
CA PRO A 146 -9.75 -9.15 11.06
C PRO A 146 -10.26 -10.25 10.12
N ALA A 147 -11.11 -9.88 9.16
CA ALA A 147 -11.69 -10.81 8.19
C ALA A 147 -10.71 -11.24 7.07
N ALA A 148 -9.59 -10.55 6.88
CA ALA A 148 -8.63 -10.82 5.81
C ALA A 148 -7.31 -11.44 6.31
N VAL A 149 -7.18 -11.71 7.61
CA VAL A 149 -6.02 -12.44 8.16
C VAL A 149 -6.04 -13.88 7.64
N PRO A 150 -4.98 -14.34 6.93
CA PRO A 150 -4.93 -15.70 6.41
C PRO A 150 -4.91 -16.74 7.52
N ALA A 151 -5.50 -17.91 7.26
CA ALA A 151 -5.44 -19.04 8.19
C ALA A 151 -3.98 -19.43 8.46
N GLY A 152 -3.63 -19.55 9.75
CA GLY A 152 -2.27 -19.88 10.21
C GLY A 152 -1.39 -18.68 10.55
N VAL A 153 -1.75 -17.46 10.14
CA VAL A 153 -1.03 -16.24 10.56
C VAL A 153 -1.46 -15.85 11.97
N SER A 154 -0.51 -15.81 12.91
CA SER A 154 -0.76 -15.25 14.23
C SER A 154 -0.60 -13.74 14.21
N LEU A 155 -1.38 -13.02 15.03
CA LEU A 155 -1.19 -11.57 15.21
C LEU A 155 0.20 -11.24 15.75
N SER A 156 0.83 -12.19 16.45
CA SER A 156 2.22 -12.06 16.93
C SER A 156 3.25 -12.00 15.80
N ASP A 157 2.89 -12.43 14.59
CA ASP A 157 3.78 -12.37 13.43
C ASP A 157 3.75 -11.01 12.69
N LEU A 158 2.81 -10.14 13.05
CA LEU A 158 2.65 -8.79 12.51
C LEU A 158 3.43 -7.79 13.37
N ASN A 159 4.68 -7.51 13.00
CA ASN A 159 5.54 -6.49 13.61
C ASN A 159 6.74 -6.15 12.72
#